data_AF-A0A432RYR3-F1
#
_entry.id   AF-A0A432RYR3-F1
#
_cell.length_a   1.000
_cell.length_b   1.000
_cell.length_c   1.000
_cell.angle_alpha   90.00
_cell.angle_beta   90.00
_cell.angle_gamma   90.00
#
_symmetry.space_group_name_H-M   'P 1'
#
loop_
_entity.id
_entity.type
_entity.pdbx_description
1 polymer ?
#
loop_
_entity_poly.entity_id
_entity_poly.type
_entity_poly.pdbx_seq_one_letter_code
_entity_poly.pdbx_strand_id
1 'polypeptide(L)'
;MEIKNKPEILAPVGHYEGLAAVIKAGADAIYMGVGKINQRALKTTFTLEDVKEIRKITQDAGVKQYITLNSIVFEDDLPYIEETLDALKEIGVDAVIGWDMAVLTGAIGRGIETHLSTMASVSNSQAAKFYEKMGVKRIVPAREVKLEGLKEIKKKTNLEIEIFVHGAMCMAVSGRCFLSHDVFEKSGNRGECYQVCRHEFDVKIVSKNTGTEFYLGSDYVLSARDLVTINFVDQLMWADSWKIEGRNKNPDYAYFSVKAYKEARDRILNGEWDTKGWKDLLDMLERVYHREWDNGFYFGEALFGINKSIAKEKKVYVGEVIKFYPRISVAEVRIVDNPIKIGDTIHIIGKKTGLVRQKVKSMQV
;
A
#
# COMPACT_ATOMS: atom_id res chain seq x y z
N MET A 1 28.82 -8.69 -0.60
CA MET A 1 27.92 -9.36 -1.58
C MET A 1 27.52 -8.29 -2.58
N GLU A 2 27.86 -8.41 -3.86
CA GLU A 2 27.33 -7.48 -4.87
C GLU A 2 25.80 -7.52 -4.82
N ILE A 3 25.17 -6.39 -4.52
CA ILE A 3 23.72 -6.26 -4.53
C ILE A 3 23.30 -6.26 -5.99
N LYS A 4 22.95 -7.44 -6.52
CA LYS A 4 22.66 -7.61 -7.96
C LYS A 4 21.35 -6.94 -8.40
N ASN A 5 20.39 -6.73 -7.50
CA ASN A 5 19.09 -6.18 -7.85
C ASN A 5 18.78 -4.95 -6.98
N LYS A 6 18.36 -3.86 -7.62
CA LYS A 6 17.74 -2.68 -7.00
C LYS A 6 16.24 -2.98 -6.86
N PRO A 7 15.70 -3.25 -5.65
CA PRO A 7 14.28 -3.56 -5.49
C PRO A 7 13.42 -2.38 -5.91
N GLU A 8 12.41 -2.57 -6.75
CA GLU A 8 11.46 -1.53 -7.18
C GLU A 8 10.70 -0.93 -5.98
N ILE A 9 10.60 0.40 -5.84
CA ILE A 9 9.71 1.01 -4.84
C ILE A 9 8.31 1.12 -5.42
N LEU A 10 7.43 0.20 -5.03
CA LEU A 10 6.03 0.16 -5.48
C LEU A 10 5.12 0.93 -4.52
N ALA A 11 4.60 2.05 -5.00
CA ALA A 11 3.82 2.99 -4.21
C ALA A 11 2.30 2.83 -4.39
N PRO A 12 1.50 3.00 -3.32
CA PRO A 12 0.04 2.96 -3.40
C PRO A 12 -0.53 4.28 -3.91
N VAL A 13 -1.50 4.22 -4.83
CA VAL A 13 -2.24 5.40 -5.32
C VAL A 13 -3.75 5.17 -5.21
N GLY A 14 -4.44 6.10 -4.56
CA GLY A 14 -5.91 6.13 -4.47
C GLY A 14 -6.56 7.46 -4.86
N HIS A 15 -5.77 8.49 -5.16
CA HIS A 15 -6.23 9.80 -5.63
C HIS A 15 -5.04 10.55 -6.30
N TYR A 16 -5.32 11.59 -7.09
CA TYR A 16 -4.34 12.31 -7.90
C TYR A 16 -3.25 13.02 -7.06
N GLU A 17 -3.62 13.56 -5.90
CA GLU A 17 -2.67 14.19 -4.98
C GLU A 17 -1.65 13.16 -4.45
N GLY A 18 -2.10 11.92 -4.24
CA GLY A 18 -1.27 10.79 -3.83
C GLY A 18 -0.33 10.38 -4.96
N LEU A 19 -0.83 10.33 -6.20
CA LEU A 19 0.00 10.09 -7.40
C LEU A 19 1.16 11.09 -7.50
N ALA A 20 0.86 12.38 -7.48
CA ALA A 20 1.88 13.42 -7.56
C ALA A 20 2.86 13.37 -6.38
N ALA A 21 2.36 13.02 -5.17
CA ALA A 21 3.20 12.85 -3.99
C ALA A 21 4.19 11.68 -4.15
N VAL A 22 3.76 10.50 -4.59
CA VAL A 22 4.65 9.33 -4.71
C VAL A 22 5.64 9.46 -5.84
N ILE A 23 5.25 10.09 -6.97
CA ILE A 23 6.18 10.43 -8.06
C ILE A 23 7.27 11.36 -7.53
N LYS A 24 6.88 12.44 -6.83
CA LYS A 24 7.82 13.39 -6.25
C LYS A 24 8.74 12.76 -5.19
N ALA A 25 8.24 11.77 -4.45
CA ALA A 25 9.02 11.02 -3.48
C ALA A 25 10.03 10.04 -4.12
N GLY A 26 9.89 9.76 -5.42
CA GLY A 26 10.79 8.92 -6.19
C GLY A 26 10.38 7.45 -6.27
N ALA A 27 9.08 7.16 -6.31
CA ALA A 27 8.57 5.82 -6.60
C ALA A 27 9.04 5.35 -7.98
N ASP A 28 9.38 4.07 -8.13
CA ASP A 28 9.73 3.47 -9.42
C ASP A 28 8.49 2.89 -10.12
N ALA A 29 7.46 2.52 -9.35
CA ALA A 29 6.18 2.03 -9.84
C ALA A 29 5.03 2.46 -8.91
N ILE A 30 3.81 2.50 -9.46
CA ILE A 30 2.57 2.68 -8.69
C ILE A 30 1.63 1.49 -8.85
N TYR A 31 0.78 1.26 -7.84
CA TYR A 31 -0.39 0.40 -7.98
C TYR A 31 -1.68 1.13 -7.57
N MET A 32 -2.72 0.95 -8.37
CA MET A 32 -4.03 1.58 -8.17
C MET A 32 -5.17 0.60 -8.47
N GLY A 33 -6.32 0.82 -7.86
CA GLY A 33 -7.56 0.12 -8.22
C GLY A 33 -8.36 0.92 -9.25
N VAL A 34 -9.15 0.22 -10.06
CA VAL A 34 -10.13 0.82 -10.99
C VAL A 34 -11.48 0.12 -10.82
N GLY A 35 -12.56 0.90 -10.81
CA GLY A 35 -13.94 0.42 -10.69
C GLY A 35 -14.16 -0.56 -9.52
N LYS A 36 -14.95 -1.62 -9.74
CA LYS A 36 -15.51 -2.45 -8.65
C LYS A 36 -14.69 -3.70 -8.27
N ILE A 37 -13.82 -4.23 -9.13
CA ILE A 37 -13.12 -5.51 -8.87
C ILE A 37 -11.77 -5.27 -8.19
N ASN A 38 -11.75 -4.57 -7.07
CA ASN A 38 -10.52 -4.38 -6.31
C ASN A 38 -10.75 -4.29 -4.80
N GLN A 39 -9.73 -4.65 -4.02
CA GLN A 39 -9.85 -4.74 -2.56
C GLN A 39 -10.07 -3.41 -1.82
N ARG A 40 -10.18 -2.28 -2.53
CA ARG A 40 -10.52 -0.96 -2.00
C ARG A 40 -11.70 -0.32 -2.76
N ALA A 41 -12.56 -1.13 -3.37
CA ALA A 41 -13.67 -0.67 -4.21
C ALA A 41 -14.53 0.43 -3.55
N LEU A 42 -14.87 0.31 -2.26
CA LEU A 42 -15.67 1.33 -1.55
C LEU A 42 -15.07 2.74 -1.55
N LYS A 43 -13.74 2.86 -1.64
CA LYS A 43 -13.04 4.16 -1.61
C LYS A 43 -12.39 4.51 -2.94
N THR A 44 -12.49 3.64 -3.94
CA THR A 44 -11.88 3.86 -5.25
C THR A 44 -12.77 4.78 -6.06
N THR A 45 -12.23 5.90 -6.53
CA THR A 45 -12.94 6.86 -7.38
C THR A 45 -12.45 6.87 -8.82
N PHE A 46 -11.41 6.08 -9.14
CA PHE A 46 -10.80 6.05 -10.46
C PHE A 46 -11.60 5.23 -11.47
N THR A 47 -11.74 5.82 -12.65
CA THR A 47 -12.35 5.25 -13.86
C THR A 47 -11.28 4.79 -14.87
N LEU A 48 -11.69 4.16 -15.96
CA LEU A 48 -10.77 3.79 -17.05
C LEU A 48 -10.16 5.02 -17.74
N GLU A 49 -10.88 6.15 -17.81
CA GLU A 49 -10.31 7.40 -18.34
C GLU A 49 -9.23 7.95 -17.41
N ASP A 50 -9.43 7.84 -16.09
CA ASP A 50 -8.36 8.18 -15.12
C ASP A 50 -7.15 7.27 -15.28
N VAL A 51 -7.35 5.95 -15.53
CA VAL A 51 -6.23 5.03 -15.79
C VAL A 51 -5.41 5.50 -16.99
N LYS A 52 -6.08 5.95 -18.07
CA LYS A 52 -5.44 6.50 -19.27
C LYS A 52 -4.72 7.83 -19.02
N GLU A 53 -5.31 8.74 -18.25
CA GLU A 53 -4.66 10.01 -17.87
C GLU A 53 -3.41 9.74 -17.00
N ILE A 54 -3.56 8.89 -15.99
CA ILE A 54 -2.46 8.49 -15.10
C ILE A 54 -1.38 7.75 -15.88
N ARG A 55 -1.73 6.97 -16.91
CA ARG A 55 -0.74 6.33 -17.78
C ARG A 55 0.20 7.36 -18.42
N LYS A 56 -0.34 8.46 -18.95
CA LYS A 56 0.45 9.56 -19.52
C LYS A 56 1.39 10.17 -18.47
N ILE A 57 0.85 10.51 -17.31
CA ILE A 57 1.62 11.10 -16.19
C ILE A 57 2.77 10.17 -15.77
N THR A 58 2.50 8.87 -15.65
CA THR A 58 3.49 7.88 -15.21
C THR A 58 4.56 7.64 -16.28
N GLN A 59 4.19 7.58 -17.57
CA GLN A 59 5.15 7.50 -18.68
C GLN A 59 6.08 8.72 -18.72
N ASP A 60 5.54 9.93 -18.61
CA ASP A 60 6.33 11.17 -18.58
C ASP A 60 7.32 11.20 -17.41
N ALA A 61 6.95 10.57 -16.28
CA ALA A 61 7.78 10.46 -15.10
C ALA A 61 8.73 9.24 -15.09
N GLY A 62 8.65 8.35 -16.07
CA GLY A 62 9.41 7.08 -16.09
C GLY A 62 9.01 6.10 -14.98
N VAL A 63 7.75 6.18 -14.52
CA VAL A 63 7.19 5.35 -13.44
C VAL A 63 6.28 4.30 -14.05
N LYS A 64 6.34 3.05 -13.57
CA LYS A 64 5.43 1.99 -14.04
C LYS A 64 4.04 2.10 -13.41
N GLN A 65 3.00 1.69 -14.13
CA GLN A 65 1.61 1.68 -13.70
C GLN A 65 1.06 0.27 -13.64
N TYR A 66 0.69 -0.18 -12.43
CA TYR A 66 0.05 -1.47 -12.20
C TYR A 66 -1.41 -1.31 -11.75
N ILE A 67 -2.30 -2.10 -12.33
CA ILE A 67 -3.74 -2.06 -12.01
C ILE A 67 -4.14 -3.27 -11.20
N THR A 68 -4.73 -3.05 -10.03
CA THR A 68 -5.24 -4.16 -9.22
C THR A 68 -6.65 -4.52 -9.64
N LEU A 69 -6.83 -5.78 -10.05
CA LEU A 69 -8.13 -6.44 -10.24
C LEU A 69 -8.21 -7.66 -9.31
N ASN A 70 -8.18 -7.39 -7.99
CA ASN A 70 -7.79 -8.37 -6.98
C ASN A 70 -8.89 -8.75 -5.97
N SER A 71 -10.15 -8.60 -6.34
CA SER A 71 -11.32 -9.08 -5.58
C SER A 71 -11.86 -10.40 -6.12
N ILE A 72 -12.77 -11.04 -5.39
CA ILE A 72 -13.53 -12.21 -5.89
C ILE A 72 -14.36 -11.80 -7.10
N VAL A 73 -14.36 -12.61 -8.16
CA VAL A 73 -15.18 -12.43 -9.37
C VAL A 73 -16.34 -13.43 -9.33
N PHE A 74 -17.56 -12.97 -9.59
CA PHE A 74 -18.72 -13.86 -9.81
C PHE A 74 -19.07 -13.91 -11.30
N GLU A 75 -19.94 -14.85 -11.69
CA GLU A 75 -20.37 -15.04 -13.09
C GLU A 75 -20.85 -13.72 -13.73
N ASP A 76 -21.69 -12.95 -13.02
CA ASP A 76 -22.21 -11.67 -13.50
C ASP A 76 -21.13 -10.56 -13.60
N ASP A 77 -19.94 -10.77 -13.03
CA ASP A 77 -18.81 -9.86 -13.15
C ASP A 77 -17.95 -10.15 -14.39
N LEU A 78 -18.10 -11.32 -15.05
CA LEU A 78 -17.26 -11.73 -16.19
C LEU A 78 -17.29 -10.74 -17.36
N PRO A 79 -18.46 -10.24 -17.83
CA PRO A 79 -18.48 -9.27 -18.92
C PRO A 79 -17.72 -7.99 -18.59
N TYR A 80 -17.83 -7.51 -17.35
CA TYR A 80 -17.11 -6.35 -16.86
C TYR A 80 -15.59 -6.58 -16.82
N ILE A 81 -15.14 -7.78 -16.44
CA ILE A 81 -13.72 -8.14 -16.43
C ILE A 81 -13.14 -8.12 -17.85
N GLU A 82 -13.83 -8.72 -18.81
CA GLU A 82 -13.37 -8.76 -20.20
C GLU A 82 -13.25 -7.34 -20.78
N GLU A 83 -14.30 -6.50 -20.63
CA GLU A 83 -14.28 -5.10 -21.07
C GLU A 83 -13.16 -4.30 -20.39
N THR A 84 -12.98 -4.48 -19.08
CA THR A 84 -11.91 -3.81 -18.34
C THR A 84 -10.54 -4.23 -18.86
N LEU A 85 -10.30 -5.53 -19.07
CA LEU A 85 -9.01 -6.03 -19.54
C LEU A 85 -8.70 -5.61 -20.98
N ASP A 86 -9.70 -5.53 -21.85
CA ASP A 86 -9.55 -4.99 -23.21
C ASP A 86 -9.14 -3.51 -23.16
N ALA A 87 -9.82 -2.70 -22.35
CA ALA A 87 -9.45 -1.30 -22.15
C ALA A 87 -8.04 -1.15 -21.57
N LEU A 88 -7.65 -1.98 -20.58
CA LEU A 88 -6.31 -1.94 -20.00
C LEU A 88 -5.21 -2.31 -21.02
N LYS A 89 -5.49 -3.26 -21.93
CA LYS A 89 -4.60 -3.61 -23.03
C LYS A 89 -4.43 -2.43 -23.99
N GLU A 90 -5.53 -1.78 -24.37
CA GLU A 90 -5.50 -0.61 -25.26
C GLU A 90 -4.76 0.58 -24.65
N ILE A 91 -4.92 0.81 -23.34
CA ILE A 91 -4.20 1.86 -22.61
C ILE A 91 -2.70 1.55 -22.51
N GLY A 92 -2.31 0.27 -22.53
CA GLY A 92 -0.92 -0.14 -22.41
C GLY A 92 -0.36 0.03 -21.00
N VAL A 93 -1.12 -0.42 -19.99
CA VAL A 93 -0.65 -0.50 -18.60
C VAL A 93 0.49 -1.51 -18.46
N ASP A 94 1.40 -1.30 -17.51
CA ASP A 94 2.59 -2.14 -17.39
C ASP A 94 2.28 -3.52 -16.80
N ALA A 95 1.31 -3.63 -15.89
CA ALA A 95 0.87 -4.92 -15.36
C ALA A 95 -0.53 -4.88 -14.73
N VAL A 96 -1.15 -6.06 -14.60
CA VAL A 96 -2.34 -6.30 -13.78
C VAL A 96 -1.98 -7.15 -12.57
N ILE A 97 -2.46 -6.74 -11.39
CA ILE A 97 -2.32 -7.49 -10.13
C ILE A 97 -3.67 -8.16 -9.83
N GLY A 98 -3.75 -9.48 -10.03
CA GLY A 98 -4.98 -10.28 -9.89
C GLY A 98 -4.79 -11.55 -9.07
N TRP A 99 -5.85 -12.30 -8.81
CA TRP A 99 -5.76 -13.64 -8.20
C TRP A 99 -6.85 -14.59 -8.68
N ASP A 100 -8.02 -14.04 -9.00
CA ASP A 100 -9.10 -14.79 -9.61
C ASP A 100 -8.69 -15.28 -11.00
N MET A 101 -9.05 -16.51 -11.34
CA MET A 101 -8.65 -17.13 -12.61
C MET A 101 -9.16 -16.36 -13.81
N ALA A 102 -10.35 -15.75 -13.75
CA ALA A 102 -10.88 -14.94 -14.85
C ALA A 102 -9.97 -13.74 -15.16
N VAL A 103 -9.43 -13.10 -14.11
CA VAL A 103 -8.48 -11.99 -14.27
C VAL A 103 -7.12 -12.50 -14.75
N LEU A 104 -6.61 -13.58 -14.17
CA LEU A 104 -5.28 -14.09 -14.50
C LEU A 104 -5.21 -14.60 -15.94
N THR A 105 -6.12 -15.48 -16.35
CA THR A 105 -6.13 -16.03 -17.71
C THR A 105 -6.53 -14.96 -18.74
N GLY A 106 -7.49 -14.09 -18.39
CA GLY A 106 -7.91 -12.99 -19.24
C GLY A 106 -6.78 -12.00 -19.55
N ALA A 107 -5.99 -11.60 -18.54
CA ALA A 107 -4.86 -10.70 -18.72
C ALA A 107 -3.70 -11.37 -19.48
N ILE A 108 -3.34 -12.60 -19.11
CA ILE A 108 -2.28 -13.37 -19.76
C ILE A 108 -2.61 -13.63 -21.24
N GLY A 109 -3.84 -14.05 -21.55
CA GLY A 109 -4.29 -14.30 -22.92
C GLY A 109 -4.29 -13.04 -23.80
N ARG A 110 -4.36 -11.86 -23.17
CA ARG A 110 -4.25 -10.55 -23.83
C ARG A 110 -2.82 -10.06 -23.98
N GLY A 111 -1.85 -10.73 -23.38
CA GLY A 111 -0.43 -10.35 -23.38
C GLY A 111 -0.10 -9.26 -22.35
N ILE A 112 -0.96 -9.01 -21.37
CA ILE A 112 -0.69 -8.06 -20.28
C ILE A 112 0.17 -8.76 -19.24
N GLU A 113 1.27 -8.12 -18.81
CA GLU A 113 2.07 -8.67 -17.71
C GLU A 113 1.20 -8.85 -16.47
N THR A 114 1.26 -10.03 -15.86
CA THR A 114 0.35 -10.40 -14.79
C THR A 114 1.10 -10.75 -13.53
N HIS A 115 0.73 -10.07 -12.45
CA HIS A 115 1.27 -10.25 -11.11
C HIS A 115 0.21 -10.91 -10.21
N LEU A 116 0.62 -11.88 -9.42
CA LEU A 116 -0.28 -12.57 -8.50
C LEU A 116 -0.40 -11.79 -7.18
N SER A 117 -1.62 -11.39 -6.86
CA SER A 117 -1.97 -10.77 -5.58
C SER A 117 -1.80 -11.73 -4.41
N THR A 118 -1.42 -11.19 -3.25
CA THR A 118 -1.34 -11.92 -1.96
C THR A 118 -2.65 -12.64 -1.60
N MET A 119 -3.76 -12.22 -2.21
CA MET A 119 -5.04 -12.91 -2.14
C MET A 119 -5.00 -14.38 -2.56
N ALA A 120 -4.02 -14.82 -3.35
CA ALA A 120 -3.83 -16.22 -3.71
C ALA A 120 -3.19 -17.07 -2.60
N SER A 121 -2.71 -16.44 -1.51
CA SER A 121 -2.11 -17.10 -0.35
C SER A 121 -0.95 -18.06 -0.68
N VAL A 122 -0.12 -17.70 -1.68
CA VAL A 122 1.05 -18.51 -2.05
C VAL A 122 2.09 -18.49 -0.93
N SER A 123 2.24 -19.62 -0.26
CA SER A 123 3.13 -19.79 0.90
C SER A 123 4.30 -20.75 0.68
N ASN A 124 4.41 -21.36 -0.51
CA ASN A 124 5.45 -22.33 -0.83
C ASN A 124 5.78 -22.37 -2.32
N SER A 125 6.95 -22.94 -2.64
CA SER A 125 7.49 -22.98 -4.00
C SER A 125 6.65 -23.83 -4.98
N GLN A 126 5.93 -24.85 -4.52
CA GLN A 126 5.11 -25.69 -5.39
C GLN A 126 3.91 -24.90 -5.92
N ALA A 127 3.22 -24.17 -5.04
CA ALA A 127 2.16 -23.24 -5.44
C ALA A 127 2.70 -22.14 -6.37
N ALA A 128 3.86 -21.56 -6.04
CA ALA A 128 4.48 -20.54 -6.89
C ALA A 128 4.78 -21.07 -8.31
N LYS A 129 5.37 -22.27 -8.45
CA LYS A 129 5.63 -22.92 -9.74
C LYS A 129 4.37 -23.17 -10.58
N PHE A 130 3.23 -23.40 -9.93
CA PHE A 130 1.97 -23.55 -10.65
C PHE A 130 1.60 -22.25 -11.38
N TYR A 131 1.65 -21.12 -10.67
CA TYR A 131 1.36 -19.80 -11.26
C TYR A 131 2.44 -19.36 -12.28
N GLU A 132 3.70 -19.70 -12.04
CA GLU A 132 4.80 -19.49 -12.99
C GLU A 132 4.50 -20.18 -14.33
N LYS A 133 4.12 -21.46 -14.32
CA LYS A 133 3.76 -22.21 -15.55
C LYS A 133 2.56 -21.62 -16.28
N MET A 134 1.66 -20.97 -15.55
CA MET A 134 0.49 -20.31 -16.14
C MET A 134 0.86 -19.02 -16.88
N GLY A 135 2.03 -18.42 -16.60
CA GLY A 135 2.50 -17.20 -17.25
C GLY A 135 2.60 -15.97 -16.33
N VAL A 136 2.31 -16.12 -15.03
CA VAL A 136 2.54 -15.06 -14.04
C VAL A 136 4.03 -14.70 -14.00
N LYS A 137 4.34 -13.40 -13.89
CA LYS A 137 5.74 -12.90 -13.86
C LYS A 137 6.23 -12.54 -12.47
N ARG A 138 5.32 -12.07 -11.61
CA ARG A 138 5.61 -11.65 -10.25
C ARG A 138 4.56 -12.18 -9.30
N ILE A 139 4.96 -12.55 -8.09
CA ILE A 139 4.02 -12.90 -7.03
C ILE A 139 4.20 -11.96 -5.83
N VAL A 140 3.09 -11.66 -5.18
CA VAL A 140 3.07 -11.14 -3.82
C VAL A 140 2.75 -12.32 -2.90
N PRO A 141 3.72 -12.94 -2.22
CA PRO A 141 3.46 -14.12 -1.39
C PRO A 141 2.47 -13.83 -0.25
N ALA A 142 2.01 -14.90 0.40
CA ALA A 142 1.27 -14.80 1.66
C ALA A 142 2.11 -14.02 2.69
N ARG A 143 1.47 -13.08 3.40
CA ARG A 143 2.16 -12.19 4.35
C ARG A 143 2.69 -12.92 5.57
N GLU A 144 2.24 -14.14 5.79
CA GLU A 144 2.55 -15.00 6.94
C GLU A 144 3.84 -15.82 6.73
N VAL A 145 4.44 -15.77 5.53
CA VAL A 145 5.68 -16.50 5.21
C VAL A 145 6.88 -15.77 5.81
N LYS A 146 7.68 -16.50 6.60
CA LYS A 146 8.93 -15.98 7.18
C LYS A 146 9.97 -15.64 6.11
N LEU A 147 10.93 -14.80 6.45
CA LEU A 147 11.99 -14.32 5.55
C LEU A 147 12.71 -15.46 4.81
N GLU A 148 13.08 -16.53 5.51
CA GLU A 148 13.76 -17.69 4.94
C GLU A 148 12.88 -18.42 3.93
N GLY A 149 11.59 -18.56 4.22
CA GLY A 149 10.62 -19.17 3.32
C GLY A 149 10.45 -18.37 2.02
N LEU A 150 10.42 -17.04 2.11
CA LEU A 150 10.35 -16.17 0.94
C LEU A 150 11.59 -16.30 0.05
N LYS A 151 12.79 -16.33 0.66
CA LYS A 151 14.07 -16.58 -0.06
C LYS A 151 14.08 -17.96 -0.73
N GLU A 152 13.51 -18.98 -0.09
CA GLU A 152 13.42 -20.32 -0.64
C GLU A 152 12.46 -20.40 -1.84
N ILE A 153 11.33 -19.68 -1.80
CA ILE A 153 10.43 -19.53 -2.96
C ILE A 153 11.17 -18.87 -4.12
N LYS A 154 11.87 -17.75 -3.85
CA LYS A 154 12.66 -17.07 -4.88
C LYS A 154 13.71 -17.99 -5.51
N LYS A 155 14.45 -18.75 -4.70
CA LYS A 155 15.48 -19.67 -5.18
C LYS A 155 14.93 -20.79 -6.08
N LYS A 156 13.68 -21.20 -5.87
CA LYS A 156 13.06 -22.36 -6.54
C LYS A 156 12.18 -21.98 -7.74
N THR A 157 12.06 -20.70 -8.09
CA THR A 157 11.21 -20.20 -9.19
C THR A 157 11.94 -19.10 -9.96
N ASN A 158 11.49 -18.79 -11.17
CA ASN A 158 11.94 -17.62 -11.92
C ASN A 158 11.00 -16.42 -11.75
N LEU A 159 10.10 -16.48 -10.76
CA LEU A 159 9.16 -15.42 -10.45
C LEU A 159 9.87 -14.27 -9.74
N GLU A 160 9.50 -13.04 -10.09
CA GLU A 160 9.80 -11.89 -9.26
C GLU A 160 9.02 -11.99 -7.93
N ILE A 161 9.68 -11.64 -6.83
CA ILE A 161 9.08 -11.64 -5.49
C ILE A 161 8.89 -10.21 -5.02
N GLU A 162 7.62 -9.84 -4.86
CA GLU A 162 7.19 -8.57 -4.28
C GLU A 162 6.77 -8.76 -2.83
N ILE A 163 7.33 -7.95 -1.94
CA ILE A 163 7.09 -8.05 -0.50
C ILE A 163 6.55 -6.74 0.07
N PHE A 164 5.71 -6.83 1.10
CA PHE A 164 5.27 -5.65 1.83
C PHE A 164 6.38 -5.17 2.75
N VAL A 165 6.73 -3.89 2.69
CA VAL A 165 7.74 -3.28 3.57
C VAL A 165 7.16 -2.33 4.59
N HIS A 166 5.93 -1.83 4.35
CA HIS A 166 5.30 -0.85 5.24
C HIS A 166 3.77 -0.85 5.13
N GLY A 167 3.11 -0.51 6.23
CA GLY A 167 1.69 -0.16 6.26
C GLY A 167 0.80 -1.20 6.93
N ALA A 168 -0.51 -1.07 6.75
CA ALA A 168 -1.47 -1.83 7.55
C ALA A 168 -1.42 -3.35 7.29
N MET A 169 -1.37 -4.13 8.36
CA MET A 169 -1.54 -5.59 8.32
C MET A 169 -3.01 -5.98 8.48
N CYS A 170 -3.39 -7.13 7.91
CA CYS A 170 -4.69 -7.72 8.19
C CYS A 170 -4.57 -8.67 9.39
N MET A 171 -5.64 -8.80 10.17
CA MET A 171 -5.73 -9.86 11.18
C MET A 171 -5.92 -11.25 10.56
N ALA A 172 -6.49 -11.29 9.37
CA ALA A 172 -6.85 -12.51 8.68
C ALA A 172 -5.75 -12.90 7.69
N VAL A 173 -5.55 -14.20 7.52
CA VAL A 173 -4.54 -14.77 6.63
C VAL A 173 -4.73 -14.22 5.22
N SER A 174 -3.75 -13.46 4.76
CA SER A 174 -3.74 -12.81 3.45
C SER A 174 -5.00 -11.99 3.12
N GLY A 175 -5.68 -11.43 4.14
CA GLY A 175 -6.84 -10.55 3.94
C GLY A 175 -8.21 -11.24 3.83
N ARG A 176 -8.28 -12.57 3.92
CA ARG A 176 -9.53 -13.33 3.77
C ARG A 176 -10.34 -13.38 5.06
N CYS A 177 -11.21 -12.40 5.27
CA CYS A 177 -11.99 -12.21 6.50
C CYS A 177 -13.50 -12.13 6.23
N PHE A 178 -14.31 -12.58 7.19
CA PHE A 178 -15.79 -12.54 7.15
C PHE A 178 -16.41 -11.46 8.04
N LEU A 179 -15.63 -10.74 8.86
CA LEU A 179 -16.17 -9.81 9.85
C LEU A 179 -17.07 -8.72 9.25
N SER A 180 -16.70 -8.14 8.10
CA SER A 180 -17.57 -7.14 7.45
C SER A 180 -18.84 -7.75 6.87
N HIS A 181 -18.79 -9.02 6.47
CA HIS A 181 -19.97 -9.72 5.96
C HIS A 181 -20.95 -9.94 7.11
N ASP A 182 -20.47 -10.43 8.24
CA ASP A 182 -21.33 -10.79 9.36
C ASP A 182 -21.92 -9.57 10.08
N VAL A 183 -21.20 -8.44 10.12
CA VAL A 183 -21.63 -7.24 10.84
C VAL A 183 -22.39 -6.25 9.95
N PHE A 184 -22.03 -6.15 8.67
CA PHE A 184 -22.53 -5.11 7.78
C PHE A 184 -23.13 -5.64 6.47
N GLU A 185 -23.20 -6.96 6.27
CA GLU A 185 -23.62 -7.59 5.00
C GLU A 185 -22.75 -7.13 3.81
N LYS A 186 -21.47 -6.88 4.09
CA LYS A 186 -20.50 -6.30 3.15
C LYS A 186 -19.28 -7.19 2.99
N SER A 187 -18.89 -7.49 1.75
CA SER A 187 -17.78 -8.42 1.53
C SER A 187 -16.43 -7.72 1.55
N GLY A 188 -15.67 -7.94 2.63
CA GLY A 188 -14.28 -7.49 2.72
C GLY A 188 -13.38 -8.04 1.60
N ASN A 189 -13.76 -9.17 0.98
CA ASN A 189 -13.06 -9.79 -0.15
C ASN A 189 -13.47 -9.21 -1.52
N ARG A 190 -14.50 -8.35 -1.55
CA ARG A 190 -14.95 -7.59 -2.74
C ARG A 190 -14.71 -6.09 -2.58
N GLY A 191 -13.71 -5.72 -1.76
CA GLY A 191 -13.35 -4.32 -1.56
C GLY A 191 -14.28 -3.54 -0.64
N GLU A 192 -15.20 -4.23 0.06
CA GLU A 192 -16.15 -3.63 0.99
C GLU A 192 -15.75 -3.84 2.47
N CYS A 193 -14.47 -3.71 2.78
CA CYS A 193 -13.97 -3.88 4.14
C CYS A 193 -14.24 -2.64 5.01
N TYR A 194 -15.08 -2.80 6.04
CA TYR A 194 -15.39 -1.78 7.05
C TYR A 194 -14.36 -1.73 8.18
N GLN A 195 -13.32 -2.56 8.12
CA GLN A 195 -12.25 -2.62 9.13
C GLN A 195 -12.77 -2.94 10.55
N VAL A 196 -13.79 -3.81 10.65
CA VAL A 196 -14.39 -4.27 11.92
C VAL A 196 -13.33 -4.73 12.92
N CYS A 197 -12.28 -5.42 12.46
CA CYS A 197 -11.15 -5.87 13.28
C CYS A 197 -10.38 -4.75 14.01
N ARG A 198 -10.67 -3.49 13.68
CA ARG A 198 -10.04 -2.30 14.25
C ARG A 198 -10.89 -1.66 15.36
N HIS A 199 -12.07 -2.22 15.65
CA HIS A 199 -12.91 -1.78 16.76
C HIS A 199 -12.38 -2.35 18.09
N GLU A 200 -12.91 -1.82 19.18
CA GLU A 200 -12.72 -2.38 20.53
C GLU A 200 -13.71 -3.53 20.74
N PHE A 201 -13.23 -4.65 21.28
CA PHE A 201 -14.00 -5.85 21.57
C PHE A 201 -13.60 -6.45 22.91
N ASP A 202 -14.60 -6.96 23.63
CA ASP A 202 -14.43 -8.00 24.63
C ASP A 202 -14.64 -9.36 23.97
N VAL A 203 -13.59 -10.20 23.94
CA VAL A 203 -13.69 -11.55 23.37
C VAL A 203 -13.73 -12.58 24.48
N LYS A 204 -14.93 -13.08 24.76
CA LYS A 204 -15.21 -14.15 25.71
C LYS A 204 -15.40 -15.48 24.99
N ILE A 205 -14.56 -16.46 25.29
CA ILE A 205 -14.67 -17.83 24.79
C ILE A 205 -15.12 -18.73 25.93
N VAL A 206 -16.22 -19.46 25.73
CA VAL A 206 -16.72 -20.42 26.72
C VAL A 206 -16.57 -21.83 26.17
N SER A 207 -15.72 -22.64 26.80
CA SER A 207 -15.60 -24.06 26.51
C SER A 207 -16.86 -24.77 26.97
N LYS A 208 -17.67 -25.26 26.02
CA LYS A 208 -18.88 -26.03 26.36
C LYS A 208 -18.57 -27.39 27.01
N ASN A 209 -17.35 -27.92 26.79
CA ASN A 209 -16.93 -29.19 27.34
C ASN A 209 -16.58 -29.10 28.83
N THR A 210 -16.04 -27.95 29.27
CA THR A 210 -15.51 -27.77 30.64
C THR A 210 -16.21 -26.67 31.42
N GLY A 211 -17.06 -25.86 30.77
CA GLY A 211 -17.62 -24.63 31.33
C GLY A 211 -16.61 -23.50 31.52
N THR A 212 -15.34 -23.71 31.16
CA THR A 212 -14.27 -22.73 31.37
C THR A 212 -14.46 -21.51 30.47
N GLU A 213 -14.37 -20.33 31.07
CA GLU A 213 -14.37 -19.06 30.36
C GLU A 213 -12.93 -18.58 30.15
N PHE A 214 -12.64 -18.12 28.94
CA PHE A 214 -11.39 -17.46 28.56
C PHE A 214 -11.73 -16.07 28.06
N TYR A 215 -11.00 -15.07 28.54
CA TYR A 215 -11.07 -13.70 28.04
C TYR A 215 -9.78 -13.43 27.26
N LEU A 216 -9.92 -13.15 25.97
CA LEU A 216 -8.79 -12.83 25.11
C LEU A 216 -8.58 -11.32 25.11
N GLY A 217 -7.51 -10.87 25.78
CA GLY A 217 -7.03 -9.48 25.78
C GLY A 217 -8.02 -8.44 26.31
N SER A 218 -7.69 -7.16 26.11
CA SER A 218 -8.58 -6.01 26.35
C SER A 218 -8.58 -5.09 25.14
N ASP A 219 -9.73 -4.49 24.82
CA ASP A 219 -9.94 -3.49 23.77
C ASP A 219 -9.62 -3.98 22.34
N TYR A 220 -8.39 -3.84 21.86
CA TYR A 220 -8.02 -3.94 20.44
C TYR A 220 -7.50 -5.33 20.02
N VAL A 221 -8.17 -6.37 20.50
CA VAL A 221 -7.68 -7.75 20.46
C VAL A 221 -7.58 -8.36 19.06
N LEU A 222 -8.27 -7.77 18.08
CA LEU A 222 -8.26 -8.18 16.67
C LEU A 222 -7.46 -7.22 15.76
N SER A 223 -6.91 -6.14 16.31
CA SER A 223 -6.27 -5.09 15.53
C SER A 223 -4.78 -5.37 15.33
N ALA A 224 -4.41 -5.94 14.18
CA ALA A 224 -3.01 -6.23 13.86
C ALA A 224 -2.15 -4.95 13.78
N ARG A 225 -0.95 -4.94 14.37
CA ARG A 225 -0.02 -3.80 14.29
C ARG A 225 0.38 -3.48 12.85
N ASP A 226 0.79 -2.25 12.61
CA ASP A 226 1.26 -1.82 11.29
C ASP A 226 2.66 -2.38 11.02
N LEU A 227 2.92 -2.79 9.78
CA LEU A 227 4.23 -3.26 9.37
C LEU A 227 5.21 -2.09 9.23
N VAL A 228 6.39 -2.24 9.82
CA VAL A 228 7.56 -1.43 9.50
C VAL A 228 8.78 -2.35 9.35
N THR A 229 9.56 -2.12 8.30
CA THR A 229 10.76 -2.92 8.05
C THR A 229 12.03 -2.08 7.95
N ILE A 230 11.91 -0.75 8.05
CA ILE A 230 13.01 0.20 7.80
C ILE A 230 14.27 -0.10 8.62
N ASN A 231 14.12 -0.65 9.83
CA ASN A 231 15.20 -0.98 10.75
C ASN A 231 15.97 -2.26 10.39
N PHE A 232 15.47 -3.06 9.45
CA PHE A 232 16.13 -4.29 8.95
C PHE A 232 15.99 -4.44 7.43
N VAL A 233 15.70 -3.35 6.71
CA VAL A 233 15.38 -3.39 5.27
C VAL A 233 16.59 -3.79 4.40
N ASP A 234 17.80 -3.67 4.93
CA ASP A 234 19.03 -4.22 4.36
C ASP A 234 18.95 -5.74 4.14
N GLN A 235 18.23 -6.46 5.00
CA GLN A 235 18.00 -7.90 4.85
C GLN A 235 16.99 -8.24 3.75
N LEU A 236 16.33 -7.24 3.15
CA LEU A 236 15.26 -7.36 2.16
C LEU A 236 15.70 -6.97 0.73
N MET A 237 16.98 -6.65 0.52
CA MET A 237 17.53 -6.28 -0.80
C MET A 237 17.48 -7.41 -1.84
N TRP A 238 17.20 -8.65 -1.41
CA TRP A 238 17.03 -9.78 -2.32
C TRP A 238 15.67 -9.75 -3.04
N ALA A 239 14.66 -9.02 -2.54
CA ALA A 239 13.34 -8.93 -3.16
C ALA A 239 13.39 -8.07 -4.43
N ASP A 240 12.48 -8.32 -5.38
CA ASP A 240 12.44 -7.58 -6.64
C ASP A 240 11.61 -6.29 -6.53
N SER A 241 10.65 -6.26 -5.61
CA SER A 241 9.79 -5.11 -5.36
C SER A 241 9.47 -4.95 -3.87
N TRP A 242 9.60 -3.73 -3.38
CA TRP A 242 9.20 -3.28 -2.04
C TRP A 242 7.87 -2.54 -2.15
N LYS A 243 6.80 -3.21 -1.74
CA LYS A 243 5.44 -2.69 -1.77
C LYS A 243 5.08 -1.97 -0.48
N ILE A 244 4.62 -0.74 -0.62
CA ILE A 244 4.09 0.07 0.49
C ILE A 244 2.57 -0.04 0.47
N GLU A 245 1.94 -0.46 1.58
CA GLU A 245 0.48 -0.50 1.70
C GLU A 245 -0.08 0.84 2.16
N GLY A 246 -1.07 1.36 1.44
CA GLY A 246 -1.69 2.63 1.85
C GLY A 246 -2.57 3.33 0.83
N ARG A 247 -3.27 2.62 -0.06
CA ARG A 247 -4.06 3.27 -1.15
C ARG A 247 -5.11 4.26 -0.65
N ASN A 248 -5.64 4.06 0.55
CA ASN A 248 -6.62 4.94 1.17
C ASN A 248 -6.01 5.95 2.17
N LYS A 249 -4.67 6.05 2.22
CA LYS A 249 -3.97 6.98 3.08
C LYS A 249 -3.81 8.33 2.36
N ASN A 250 -3.59 9.37 3.15
CA ASN A 250 -3.42 10.72 2.63
C ASN A 250 -2.10 10.88 1.85
N PRO A 251 -1.94 11.94 1.04
CA PRO A 251 -0.71 12.16 0.28
C PRO A 251 0.54 12.28 1.16
N ASP A 252 0.40 12.78 2.39
CA ASP A 252 1.49 12.87 3.38
C ASP A 252 2.10 11.50 3.66
N TYR A 253 1.25 10.55 4.07
CA TYR A 253 1.67 9.19 4.33
C TYR A 253 2.37 8.59 3.11
N ALA A 254 1.74 8.71 1.93
CA ALA A 254 2.29 8.16 0.70
C ALA A 254 3.67 8.76 0.36
N TYR A 255 3.83 10.08 0.48
CA TYR A 255 5.10 10.77 0.24
C TYR A 255 6.20 10.29 1.18
N PHE A 256 5.97 10.37 2.49
CA PHE A 256 7.01 10.10 3.49
C PHE A 256 7.37 8.61 3.55
N SER A 257 6.40 7.71 3.39
CA SER A 257 6.68 6.27 3.30
C SER A 257 7.52 5.96 2.07
N VAL A 258 7.14 6.44 0.88
CA VAL A 258 7.95 6.22 -0.35
C VAL A 258 9.34 6.82 -0.19
N LYS A 259 9.44 8.06 0.31
CA LYS A 259 10.72 8.75 0.46
C LYS A 259 11.66 8.01 1.42
N ALA A 260 11.16 7.52 2.55
CA ALA A 260 11.94 6.79 3.54
C ALA A 260 12.50 5.49 2.97
N TYR A 261 11.68 4.66 2.31
CA TYR A 261 12.15 3.40 1.73
C TYR A 261 13.04 3.60 0.50
N LYS A 262 12.77 4.62 -0.32
CA LYS A 262 13.64 5.03 -1.43
C LYS A 262 15.04 5.40 -0.93
N GLU A 263 15.09 6.25 0.09
CA GLU A 263 16.34 6.69 0.72
C GLU A 263 17.07 5.53 1.38
N ALA A 264 16.37 4.64 2.09
CA ALA A 264 16.99 3.45 2.67
C ALA A 264 17.63 2.56 1.62
N ARG A 265 16.89 2.23 0.54
CA ARG A 265 17.39 1.45 -0.59
C ARG A 265 18.65 2.08 -1.18
N ASP A 266 18.60 3.37 -1.46
CA ASP A 266 19.70 4.09 -2.10
C ASP A 266 20.93 4.16 -1.18
N ARG A 267 20.74 4.37 0.13
CA ARG A 267 21.83 4.28 1.12
C ARG A 267 22.51 2.92 1.11
N ILE A 268 21.74 1.84 1.06
CA ILE A 268 22.28 0.48 1.01
C ILE A 268 23.07 0.25 -0.28
N LEU A 269 22.51 0.67 -1.43
CA LEU A 269 23.18 0.55 -2.74
C LEU A 269 24.46 1.39 -2.84
N ASN A 270 24.49 2.56 -2.18
CA ASN A 270 25.64 3.45 -2.18
C ASN A 270 26.66 3.16 -1.06
N GLY A 271 26.45 2.10 -0.25
CA GLY A 271 27.34 1.77 0.87
C GLY A 271 27.28 2.75 2.06
N GLU A 272 26.22 3.55 2.14
CA GLU A 272 26.03 4.56 3.20
C GLU A 272 25.18 4.04 4.38
N TRP A 273 24.64 2.82 4.29
CA TRP A 273 23.75 2.26 5.32
C TRP A 273 24.41 2.15 6.69
N ASP A 274 25.65 1.67 6.76
CA ASP A 274 26.37 1.48 8.02
C ASP A 274 26.69 2.81 8.73
N THR A 275 26.79 3.92 7.96
CA THR A 275 27.14 5.24 8.50
C THR A 275 25.91 6.09 8.82
N LYS A 276 24.90 6.11 7.94
CA LYS A 276 23.68 6.91 8.13
C LYS A 276 22.61 6.15 8.91
N GLY A 277 22.56 4.83 8.76
CA GLY A 277 21.56 3.95 9.37
C GLY A 277 20.13 4.30 8.95
N TRP A 278 19.19 3.93 9.81
CA TRP A 278 17.75 4.06 9.56
C TRP A 278 17.03 5.05 10.50
N LYS A 279 17.67 5.56 11.56
CA LYS A 279 16.99 6.27 12.65
C LYS A 279 16.26 7.54 12.20
N ASP A 280 16.87 8.31 11.31
CA ASP A 280 16.24 9.51 10.73
C ASP A 280 15.09 9.16 9.77
N LEU A 281 15.17 8.01 9.10
CA LEU A 281 14.10 7.48 8.25
C LEU A 281 12.92 6.99 9.10
N LEU A 282 13.19 6.35 10.24
CA LEU A 282 12.13 6.02 11.20
C LEU A 282 11.49 7.29 11.76
N ASP A 283 12.27 8.29 12.16
CA ASP A 283 11.72 9.58 12.63
C ASP A 283 10.85 10.26 11.55
N MET A 284 11.22 10.13 10.28
CA MET A 284 10.38 10.58 9.16
C MET A 284 9.03 9.84 9.11
N LEU A 285 9.05 8.51 9.24
CA LEU A 285 7.83 7.68 9.26
C LEU A 285 6.97 7.96 10.49
N GLU A 286 7.57 8.31 11.63
CA GLU A 286 6.86 8.61 12.88
C GLU A 286 6.04 9.92 12.80
N ARG A 287 6.27 10.76 11.78
CA ARG A 287 5.53 12.02 11.58
C ARG A 287 4.22 11.83 10.82
N VAL A 288 4.04 10.71 10.13
CA VAL A 288 2.80 10.41 9.40
C VAL A 288 1.91 9.47 10.19
N TYR A 289 0.64 9.31 9.80
CA TYR A 289 -0.26 8.42 10.51
C TYR A 289 0.32 6.99 10.57
N HIS A 290 0.43 6.45 11.78
CA HIS A 290 0.69 5.04 12.02
C HIS A 290 0.13 4.62 13.39
N ARG A 291 -0.16 3.32 13.52
CA ARG A 291 -0.41 2.67 14.82
C ARG A 291 0.89 2.21 15.46
N GLU A 292 0.78 1.38 16.49
CA GLU A 292 1.90 0.56 16.92
C GLU A 292 2.45 -0.26 15.75
N TRP A 293 3.77 -0.33 15.68
CA TRP A 293 4.48 -1.06 14.66
C TRP A 293 4.93 -2.44 15.12
N ASP A 294 5.11 -3.31 14.15
CA ASP A 294 5.70 -4.63 14.31
C ASP A 294 6.48 -5.00 13.03
N ASN A 295 7.36 -5.99 13.15
CA ASN A 295 8.13 -6.56 12.05
C ASN A 295 7.26 -7.49 11.18
N GLY A 296 6.02 -7.77 11.58
CA GLY A 296 5.15 -8.76 10.95
C GLY A 296 5.78 -10.16 10.96
N PHE A 297 5.29 -11.04 10.10
CA PHE A 297 5.71 -12.45 10.12
C PHE A 297 7.13 -12.73 9.60
N TYR A 298 7.92 -11.71 9.21
CA TYR A 298 9.29 -11.92 8.73
C TYR A 298 10.14 -12.73 9.73
N PHE A 299 9.90 -12.54 11.04
CA PHE A 299 10.58 -13.26 12.12
C PHE A 299 9.65 -14.18 12.94
N GLY A 300 8.46 -14.45 12.43
CA GLY A 300 7.59 -15.53 12.89
C GLY A 300 6.46 -15.17 13.86
N GLU A 301 6.35 -13.92 14.29
CA GLU A 301 5.23 -13.45 15.10
C GLU A 301 4.67 -12.16 14.52
N ALA A 302 3.34 -12.05 14.47
CA ALA A 302 2.66 -10.80 14.20
C ALA A 302 1.85 -10.41 15.42
N LEU A 303 2.03 -9.18 15.90
CA LEU A 303 1.42 -8.70 17.13
C LEU A 303 0.13 -7.92 16.87
N PHE A 304 -0.77 -7.96 17.86
CA PHE A 304 -1.97 -7.14 17.92
C PHE A 304 -1.70 -5.90 18.78
N GLY A 305 -2.42 -4.83 18.50
CA GLY A 305 -2.15 -3.53 19.11
C GLY A 305 -3.25 -2.51 18.91
N ILE A 306 -3.10 -1.40 19.63
CA ILE A 306 -4.10 -0.35 19.76
C ILE A 306 -4.41 0.28 18.39
N ASN A 307 -5.70 0.44 18.05
CA ASN A 307 -6.11 1.15 16.84
C ASN A 307 -6.17 2.68 17.06
N LYS A 308 -5.04 3.27 17.47
CA LYS A 308 -4.90 4.72 17.66
C LYS A 308 -3.66 5.22 16.93
N SER A 309 -3.76 6.40 16.32
CA SER A 309 -2.57 7.06 15.75
C SER A 309 -1.65 7.48 16.88
N ILE A 310 -0.39 7.05 16.83
CA ILE A 310 0.68 7.45 17.75
C ILE A 310 1.74 8.34 17.08
N ALA A 311 1.41 8.87 15.90
CA ALA A 311 2.26 9.79 15.14
C ALA A 311 2.70 11.01 15.97
N LYS A 312 3.96 11.41 15.81
CA LYS A 312 4.57 12.59 16.47
C LYS A 312 3.93 13.92 16.09
N GLU A 313 3.26 13.98 14.94
CA GLU A 313 2.62 15.18 14.43
C GLU A 313 1.14 14.92 14.14
N LYS A 314 0.24 15.75 14.71
CA LYS A 314 -1.16 15.81 14.30
C LYS A 314 -1.35 16.95 13.31
N LYS A 315 -1.88 16.63 12.13
CA LYS A 315 -2.24 17.63 11.11
C LYS A 315 -3.70 18.05 11.31
N VAL A 316 -3.96 19.35 11.19
CA VAL A 316 -5.30 19.94 11.24
C VAL A 316 -5.59 20.62 9.90
N TYR A 317 -6.84 20.55 9.45
CA TYR A 317 -7.23 21.24 8.23
C TYR A 317 -7.30 22.74 8.48
N VAL A 318 -6.73 23.52 7.58
CA VAL A 318 -6.61 24.97 7.75
C VAL A 318 -7.52 25.70 6.77
N GLY A 319 -7.51 25.30 5.50
CA GLY A 319 -8.25 25.99 4.45
C GLY A 319 -7.80 25.60 3.05
N GLU A 320 -8.21 26.41 2.08
CA GLU A 320 -8.04 26.13 0.65
C GLU A 320 -7.09 27.14 -0.01
N VAL A 321 -6.16 26.64 -0.82
CA VAL A 321 -5.38 27.51 -1.72
C VAL A 321 -6.31 27.95 -2.86
N ILE A 322 -6.66 29.23 -2.88
CA ILE A 322 -7.53 29.82 -3.91
C ILE A 322 -6.74 30.09 -5.18
N LYS A 323 -5.54 30.63 -5.01
CA LYS A 323 -4.70 31.02 -6.13
C LYS A 323 -3.23 31.01 -5.75
N PHE A 324 -2.38 30.60 -6.68
CA PHE A 324 -0.94 30.76 -6.58
C PHE A 324 -0.48 31.79 -7.62
N TYR A 325 0.30 32.78 -7.20
CA TYR A 325 0.87 33.83 -8.03
C TYR A 325 2.34 33.50 -8.31
N PRO A 326 2.68 32.86 -9.46
CA PRO A 326 4.00 32.27 -9.66
C PRO A 326 5.13 33.31 -9.70
N ARG A 327 4.87 34.51 -10.25
CA ARG A 327 5.88 35.58 -10.39
C ARG A 327 6.43 36.05 -9.06
N ILE A 328 5.59 36.10 -8.03
CA ILE A 328 5.97 36.56 -6.68
C ILE A 328 6.04 35.40 -5.67
N SER A 329 5.76 34.17 -6.10
CA SER A 329 5.73 32.96 -5.27
C SER A 329 4.83 33.07 -4.02
N VAL A 330 3.64 33.66 -4.19
CA VAL A 330 2.66 33.84 -3.11
C VAL A 330 1.43 32.97 -3.36
N ALA A 331 0.94 32.30 -2.32
CA ALA A 331 -0.34 31.59 -2.32
C ALA A 331 -1.39 32.40 -1.54
N GLU A 332 -2.53 32.65 -2.16
CA GLU A 332 -3.74 33.16 -1.52
C GLU A 332 -4.50 31.98 -0.94
N VAL A 333 -4.71 32.01 0.39
CA VAL A 333 -5.29 30.90 1.14
C VAL A 333 -6.52 31.40 1.87
N ARG A 334 -7.67 30.80 1.58
CA ARG A 334 -8.89 31.02 2.36
C ARG A 334 -8.82 30.15 3.61
N ILE A 335 -8.68 30.77 4.77
CA ILE A 335 -8.73 30.09 6.07
C ILE A 335 -10.18 29.72 6.39
N VAL A 336 -10.41 28.47 6.78
CA VAL A 336 -11.75 27.92 7.04
C VAL A 336 -11.93 27.52 8.50
N ASP A 337 -10.99 26.76 9.06
CA ASP A 337 -11.18 26.10 10.36
C ASP A 337 -10.14 26.57 11.38
N ASN A 338 -8.85 26.39 11.07
CA ASN A 338 -7.76 26.68 11.99
C ASN A 338 -6.89 27.85 11.47
N PRO A 339 -6.61 28.89 12.29
CA PRO A 339 -5.76 30.00 11.87
C PRO A 339 -4.31 29.55 11.67
N ILE A 340 -3.62 30.19 10.73
CA ILE A 340 -2.18 30.01 10.49
C ILE A 340 -1.39 31.09 11.21
N LYS A 341 -0.23 30.76 11.76
CA LYS A 341 0.76 31.70 12.30
C LYS A 341 2.08 31.63 11.54
N ILE A 342 2.83 32.74 11.55
CA ILE A 342 4.23 32.73 11.11
C ILE A 342 5.00 31.75 12.00
N GLY A 343 5.79 30.87 11.38
CA GLY A 343 6.52 29.80 12.05
C GLY A 343 5.87 28.42 11.95
N ASP A 344 4.55 28.36 11.69
CA ASP A 344 3.84 27.08 11.53
C ASP A 344 4.38 26.29 10.34
N THR A 345 4.36 24.96 10.45
CA THR A 345 4.66 24.07 9.32
C THR A 345 3.36 23.71 8.63
N ILE A 346 3.19 24.14 7.38
CA ILE A 346 2.01 23.85 6.56
C ILE A 346 2.31 22.81 5.50
N HIS A 347 1.28 22.03 5.19
CA HIS A 347 1.28 21.00 4.16
C HIS A 347 0.27 21.42 3.09
N ILE A 348 0.77 21.79 1.91
CA ILE A 348 -0.06 22.15 0.76
C ILE A 348 -0.18 20.93 -0.13
N ILE A 349 -1.42 20.49 -0.33
CA ILE A 349 -1.77 19.28 -1.07
C ILE A 349 -2.51 19.69 -2.34
N GLY A 350 -2.15 19.10 -3.48
CA GLY A 350 -2.84 19.38 -4.74
C GLY A 350 -2.52 18.37 -5.84
N LYS A 351 -3.42 18.22 -6.81
CA LYS A 351 -3.33 17.20 -7.86
C LYS A 351 -2.01 17.24 -8.65
N LYS A 352 -1.48 18.43 -8.91
CA LYS A 352 -0.22 18.63 -9.65
C LYS A 352 0.99 18.79 -8.73
N THR A 353 0.80 19.33 -7.52
CA THR A 353 1.89 19.63 -6.58
C THR A 353 2.24 18.44 -5.68
N GLY A 354 1.34 17.47 -5.56
CA GLY A 354 1.43 16.36 -4.62
C GLY A 354 1.40 16.89 -3.20
N LEU A 355 2.57 16.86 -2.56
CA LEU A 355 2.80 17.43 -1.24
C LEU A 355 3.90 18.50 -1.28
N VAL A 356 3.60 19.68 -0.72
CA VAL A 356 4.58 20.72 -0.39
C VAL A 356 4.54 20.98 1.10
N ARG A 357 5.62 20.66 1.80
CA ARG A 357 5.80 20.96 3.23
C ARG A 357 6.69 22.19 3.38
N GLN A 358 6.19 23.23 4.04
CA GLN A 358 6.96 24.46 4.25
C GLN A 358 6.66 25.10 5.61
N LYS A 359 7.63 25.87 6.14
CA LYS A 359 7.36 26.79 7.24
C LYS A 359 6.81 28.11 6.70
N VAL A 360 5.79 28.65 7.37
CA VAL A 360 5.22 29.96 7.05
C VAL A 360 6.22 31.04 7.48
N LYS A 361 6.88 31.67 6.51
CA LYS A 361 7.90 32.72 6.77
C LYS A 361 7.28 34.11 6.87
N SER A 362 6.21 34.35 6.14
CA SER A 362 5.49 35.63 6.07
C SER A 362 4.04 35.38 5.69
N MET A 363 3.13 36.24 6.15
CA MET A 363 1.73 36.27 5.70
C MET A 363 1.23 37.72 5.67
N GLN A 364 0.27 38.00 4.80
CA GLN A 364 -0.54 39.22 4.80
C GLN A 364 -2.00 38.77 4.93
N VAL A 365 -2.75 39.38 5.85
CA VAL A 365 -4.14 39.02 6.17
C VAL A 365 -5.07 40.09 5.63
#